data_AF-A0A965MF50-F1
#
_entry.id   AF-A0A965MF50-F1
#
_cell.length_a   1.000
_cell.length_b   1.000
_cell.length_c   1.000
_cell.angle_alpha   90.00
_cell.angle_beta   90.00
_cell.angle_gamma   90.00
#
_symmetry.space_group_name_H-M   'P 1'
#
loop_
_entity.id
_entity.type
_entity.pdbx_description
1 polymer ?
#
loop_
_entity_poly.entity_id
_entity_poly.type
_entity_poly.pdbx_seq_one_letter_code
_entity_poly.pdbx_strand_id
1 'polypeptide(L)'
;MGQLIDESTIDEFNQKGVTVLKGVFNDWVDVLRNGIDANMENPDPNARIYKGDEGKGRFFVDYCNWHRIPEYRDFIFNSPAAVVASELMNSKTVQLFHEHVLVKEAQTGVPTPWHQDAPYYCVDGPKTISLWIP
;
A
#
# COMPACT_ATOMS: atom_id res chain seq x y z
N MET A 1 1.91 24.65 4.04
CA MET A 1 1.12 23.91 3.03
C MET A 1 -0.29 23.79 3.55
N GLY A 2 -1.30 23.99 2.69
CA GLY A 2 -2.70 23.81 3.09
C GLY A 2 -3.01 22.33 3.32
N GLN A 3 -4.05 22.07 4.11
CA GLN A 3 -4.55 20.73 4.38
C GLN A 3 -5.06 20.07 3.09
N LEU A 4 -4.63 18.84 2.81
CA LEU A 4 -4.97 18.10 1.58
C LEU A 4 -6.30 17.34 1.71
N ILE A 5 -6.58 16.82 2.90
CA ILE A 5 -7.75 16.00 3.22
C ILE A 5 -8.75 16.82 4.02
N ASP A 6 -10.01 16.89 3.58
CA ASP A 6 -11.05 17.62 4.30
C ASP A 6 -11.34 17.01 5.68
N GLU A 7 -11.80 17.85 6.62
CA GLU A 7 -12.06 17.42 8.01
C GLU A 7 -13.08 16.29 8.10
N SER A 8 -14.09 16.26 7.22
CA SER A 8 -15.13 15.23 7.27
C SER A 8 -14.59 13.84 6.91
N THR A 9 -13.65 13.78 5.98
CA THR A 9 -12.92 12.55 5.60
C THR A 9 -12.00 12.09 6.73
N ILE A 10 -11.32 13.00 7.42
CA ILE A 10 -10.48 12.69 8.60
C ILE A 10 -11.35 12.13 9.73
N ASP A 11 -12.49 12.77 9.99
CA ASP A 11 -13.44 12.32 11.02
C ASP A 11 -14.02 10.94 10.71
N GLU A 12 -14.35 10.67 9.44
CA GLU A 12 -14.80 9.35 9.01
C GLU A 12 -13.72 8.29 9.27
N PHE A 13 -12.47 8.56 8.88
CA PHE A 13 -11.36 7.66 9.11
C PHE A 13 -11.18 7.36 10.61
N ASN A 14 -11.20 8.40 11.46
CA ASN A 14 -11.04 8.24 12.91
C ASN A 14 -12.19 7.45 13.55
N GLN A 15 -13.41 7.56 13.03
CA GLN A 15 -14.59 6.86 13.56
C GLN A 15 -14.71 5.42 13.05
N LYS A 16 -14.39 5.19 11.78
CA LYS A 16 -14.60 3.89 11.09
C LYS A 16 -13.35 3.04 10.98
N GLY A 17 -12.16 3.62 11.18
CA GLY A 17 -10.86 2.98 10.95
C GLY A 17 -10.47 2.88 9.47
N VAL A 18 -11.30 3.38 8.55
CA VAL A 18 -11.07 3.36 7.10
C VAL A 18 -11.86 4.49 6.42
N THR A 19 -11.30 5.05 5.34
CA THR A 19 -12.00 5.98 4.43
C THR A 19 -11.47 5.80 3.01
N VAL A 20 -12.16 6.36 2.02
CA VAL A 20 -11.80 6.29 0.59
C VAL A 20 -11.37 7.66 0.10
N LEU A 21 -10.13 7.74 -0.36
CA LEU A 21 -9.59 8.93 -1.01
C LEU A 21 -9.60 8.77 -2.52
N LYS A 22 -10.27 9.68 -3.23
CA LYS A 22 -10.37 9.63 -4.70
C LYS A 22 -9.42 10.63 -5.34
N GLY A 23 -8.67 10.16 -6.34
CA GLY A 23 -7.84 11.02 -7.18
C GLY A 23 -6.54 11.51 -6.57
N VAL A 24 -6.25 11.18 -5.30
CA VAL A 24 -5.07 11.69 -4.57
C VAL A 24 -3.74 11.29 -5.22
N PHE A 25 -3.71 10.14 -5.90
CA PHE A 25 -2.51 9.60 -6.55
C PHE A 25 -2.65 9.46 -8.06
N ASN A 26 -3.55 10.20 -8.73
CA ASN A 26 -3.77 10.08 -10.17
C ASN A 26 -2.48 10.23 -10.99
N ASP A 27 -1.64 11.20 -10.64
CA ASP A 27 -0.38 11.47 -11.35
C ASP A 27 0.70 10.41 -11.10
N TRP A 28 0.46 9.49 -10.16
CA TRP A 28 1.41 8.45 -9.75
C TRP A 28 1.05 7.06 -10.26
N VAL A 29 -0.11 6.90 -10.91
CA VAL A 29 -0.61 5.59 -11.33
C VAL A 29 0.37 4.92 -12.30
N ASP A 30 0.87 5.64 -13.30
CA ASP A 30 1.77 5.04 -14.28
C ASP A 30 3.16 4.76 -13.68
N VAL A 31 3.63 5.58 -12.74
CA VAL A 31 4.86 5.31 -11.97
C VAL A 31 4.71 3.99 -11.19
N LEU A 32 3.63 3.84 -10.44
CA LEU A 32 3.39 2.63 -9.64
C LEU A 32 3.19 1.39 -10.52
N ARG A 33 2.50 1.50 -11.67
CA ARG A 33 2.38 0.41 -12.65
C ARG A 33 3.74 -0.05 -13.16
N ASN A 34 4.58 0.88 -13.61
CA ASN A 34 5.93 0.55 -14.07
C ASN A 34 6.75 -0.12 -12.95
N GLY A 35 6.62 0.35 -11.72
CA GLY A 35 7.26 -0.27 -10.57
C GLY A 35 6.79 -1.71 -10.31
N ILE A 36 5.47 -1.96 -10.42
CA ILE A 36 4.88 -3.31 -10.30
C ILE A 36 5.38 -4.23 -11.42
N ASP A 37 5.42 -3.76 -12.66
CA ASP A 37 5.93 -4.54 -13.79
C ASP A 37 7.41 -4.91 -13.58
N ALA A 38 8.25 -3.93 -13.19
CA ALA A 38 9.66 -4.17 -12.86
C ALA A 38 9.84 -5.14 -11.69
N ASN A 39 8.96 -5.06 -10.68
CA ASN A 39 8.98 -5.97 -9.54
C ASN A 39 8.64 -7.41 -9.95
N MET A 40 7.61 -7.58 -10.78
CA MET A 40 7.19 -8.89 -11.26
C MET A 40 8.21 -9.51 -12.22
N GLU A 41 8.92 -8.70 -13.01
CA GLU A 41 10.00 -9.16 -13.90
C GLU A 41 11.23 -9.64 -13.12
N ASN A 42 11.57 -8.93 -12.04
CA ASN A 42 12.71 -9.25 -11.18
C ASN A 42 12.29 -9.22 -9.70
N PRO A 43 11.63 -10.27 -9.18
CA PRO A 43 11.10 -10.28 -7.82
C PRO A 43 12.19 -10.48 -6.76
N ASP A 44 11.91 -10.12 -5.50
CA ASP A 44 12.80 -10.47 -4.39
C ASP A 44 12.89 -12.00 -4.26
N PRO A 45 14.03 -12.56 -3.83
CA PRO A 45 14.13 -14.00 -3.55
C PRO A 45 13.08 -14.54 -2.56
N ASN A 46 12.51 -13.69 -1.71
CA ASN A 46 11.47 -14.04 -0.76
C ASN A 46 10.04 -13.80 -1.26
N ALA A 47 9.87 -13.31 -2.49
CA ALA A 47 8.57 -13.15 -3.11
C ALA A 47 7.78 -14.47 -3.09
N ARG A 48 6.46 -14.36 -2.94
CA ARG A 48 5.55 -15.50 -2.86
C ARG A 48 4.61 -15.48 -4.06
N ILE A 49 4.45 -16.66 -4.65
CA ILE A 49 3.48 -16.88 -5.73
C ILE A 49 2.54 -17.98 -5.28
N TYR A 50 1.33 -17.59 -4.88
CA TYR A 50 0.28 -18.52 -4.51
C TYR A 50 -0.55 -18.89 -5.74
N LYS A 51 -1.02 -20.13 -5.78
CA LYS A 51 -1.94 -20.65 -6.81
C LYS A 51 -3.10 -21.33 -6.09
N GLY A 52 -4.32 -21.06 -6.52
CA GLY A 52 -5.49 -21.77 -6.01
C GLY A 52 -5.57 -23.18 -6.60
N ASP A 53 -6.26 -24.08 -5.90
CA ASP A 53 -6.36 -25.50 -6.28
C ASP A 53 -6.98 -25.70 -7.68
N GLU A 54 -7.90 -24.82 -8.06
CA GLU A 54 -8.61 -24.83 -9.36
C GLU A 54 -8.29 -23.61 -10.24
N GLY A 55 -7.47 -22.69 -9.73
CA GLY A 55 -7.17 -21.41 -10.36
C GLY A 55 -6.08 -21.49 -11.42
N LYS A 56 -6.23 -20.71 -12.50
CA LYS A 56 -5.19 -20.55 -13.54
C LYS A 56 -4.31 -19.33 -13.32
N GLY A 57 -4.78 -18.37 -12.51
CA GLY A 57 -4.04 -17.15 -12.19
C GLY A 57 -3.09 -17.31 -11.01
N ARG A 58 -2.09 -16.44 -10.94
CA ARG A 58 -1.14 -16.32 -9.85
C ARG A 58 -1.49 -15.18 -8.91
N PHE A 59 -1.30 -15.41 -7.61
CA PHE A 59 -1.31 -14.36 -6.61
C PHE A 59 0.13 -14.08 -6.20
N PHE A 60 0.71 -13.05 -6.81
CA PHE A 60 2.06 -12.57 -6.54
C PHE A 60 2.04 -11.62 -5.35
N VAL A 61 2.98 -11.84 -4.44
CA VAL A 61 3.14 -11.08 -3.20
C VAL A 61 4.63 -10.81 -2.99
N ASP A 62 4.99 -9.55 -2.77
CA ASP A 62 6.38 -9.16 -2.50
C ASP A 62 6.44 -7.96 -1.55
N TYR A 63 7.51 -7.84 -0.77
CA TYR A 63 7.63 -6.91 0.34
C TYR A 63 8.92 -6.08 0.28
N CYS A 64 8.81 -4.81 0.68
CA CYS A 64 9.95 -3.93 0.97
C CYS A 64 10.91 -3.70 -0.20
N ASN A 65 10.40 -3.68 -1.43
CA ASN A 65 11.22 -3.53 -2.65
C ASN A 65 11.55 -2.07 -2.99
N TRP A 66 11.02 -1.11 -2.22
CA TRP A 66 11.21 0.32 -2.47
C TRP A 66 12.66 0.79 -2.54
N HIS A 67 13.60 0.07 -1.92
CA HIS A 67 15.01 0.43 -1.95
C HIS A 67 15.69 0.04 -3.28
N ARG A 68 15.16 -0.96 -4.00
CA ARG A 68 15.71 -1.47 -5.26
C ARG A 68 14.88 -1.06 -6.50
N ILE A 69 13.61 -0.70 -6.32
CA ILE A 69 12.70 -0.28 -7.39
C ILE A 69 12.53 1.24 -7.33
N PRO A 70 13.08 1.99 -8.30
CA PRO A 70 13.12 3.45 -8.23
C PRO A 70 11.73 4.08 -8.24
N GLU A 71 10.74 3.48 -8.90
CA GLU A 71 9.36 3.97 -8.96
C GLU A 71 8.69 3.98 -7.58
N TYR A 72 8.90 2.93 -6.78
CA TYR A 72 8.40 2.86 -5.41
C TYR A 72 9.09 3.87 -4.51
N ARG A 73 10.40 4.03 -4.67
CA ARG A 73 11.16 5.07 -3.96
C ARG A 73 10.61 6.45 -4.29
N ASP A 74 10.43 6.74 -5.56
CA ASP A 74 9.94 8.02 -6.03
C ASP A 74 8.55 8.31 -5.46
N PHE A 75 7.62 7.36 -5.57
CA PHE A 75 6.30 7.48 -4.96
C PHE A 75 6.36 7.74 -3.45
N ILE A 76 7.13 6.95 -2.70
CA ILE A 76 7.17 7.07 -1.23
C ILE A 76 7.70 8.43 -0.77
N PHE A 77 8.71 8.97 -1.46
CA PHE A 77 9.41 10.18 -1.00
C PHE A 77 8.92 11.48 -1.68
N ASN A 78 8.33 11.40 -2.88
CA ASN A 78 7.96 12.57 -3.67
C ASN A 78 6.45 12.69 -3.94
N SER A 79 5.64 11.68 -3.61
CA SER A 79 4.17 11.78 -3.67
C SER A 79 3.58 12.43 -2.40
N PRO A 80 2.29 12.79 -2.39
CA PRO A 80 1.64 13.30 -1.18
C PRO A 80 1.37 12.23 -0.10
N ALA A 81 1.82 10.97 -0.27
CA ALA A 81 1.51 9.85 0.63
C ALA A 81 1.84 10.14 2.10
N ALA A 82 3.01 10.73 2.38
CA ALA A 82 3.39 11.09 3.75
C ALA A 82 2.48 12.17 4.35
N VAL A 83 2.05 13.16 3.54
CA VAL A 83 1.13 14.22 3.97
C VAL A 83 -0.24 13.63 4.28
N VAL A 84 -0.80 12.84 3.36
CA VAL A 84 -2.07 12.13 3.52
C VAL A 84 -2.08 11.31 4.82
N ALA A 85 -1.05 10.49 5.02
CA ALA A 85 -0.93 9.65 6.21
C ALA A 85 -0.81 10.50 7.49
N SER A 86 -0.07 11.62 7.43
CA SER A 86 0.09 12.52 8.58
C SER A 86 -1.21 13.21 8.99
N GLU A 87 -2.03 13.63 8.01
CA GLU A 87 -3.31 14.30 8.24
C GLU A 87 -4.34 13.31 8.80
N LEU A 88 -4.48 12.12 8.19
CA LEU A 88 -5.38 11.08 8.67
C LEU A 88 -5.02 10.60 10.08
N MET A 89 -3.73 10.43 10.38
CA MET A 89 -3.29 10.05 11.72
C MET A 89 -3.28 11.24 12.69
N ASN A 90 -3.46 12.49 12.26
CA ASN A 90 -3.18 13.67 13.07
C ASN A 90 -1.80 13.56 13.75
N SER A 91 -0.76 13.43 12.94
CA SER A 91 0.64 13.26 13.36
C SER A 91 1.52 14.34 12.74
N LYS A 92 2.56 14.74 13.48
CA LYS A 92 3.57 15.69 12.97
C LYS A 92 4.59 15.04 12.03
N THR A 93 4.76 13.73 12.14
CA THR A 93 5.75 12.97 11.39
C THR A 93 5.16 11.62 10.98
N VAL A 94 5.62 11.11 9.84
CA VAL A 94 5.30 9.77 9.34
C VAL A 94 6.60 9.05 9.07
N GLN A 95 6.65 7.78 9.45
CA GLN A 95 7.77 6.89 9.16
C GLN A 95 7.27 5.76 8.27
N LEU A 96 7.97 5.53 7.16
CA LEU A 96 7.74 4.35 6.34
C LEU A 96 8.10 3.10 7.16
N PHE A 97 7.14 2.19 7.33
CA PHE A 97 7.40 0.87 7.91
C PHE A 97 7.72 -0.15 6.82
N HIS A 98 6.80 -0.35 5.88
CA HIS A 98 7.01 -1.21 4.73
C HIS A 98 6.23 -0.76 3.50
N GLU A 99 6.56 -1.37 2.38
CA GLU A 99 5.79 -1.37 1.13
C GLU A 99 5.46 -2.84 0.81
N HIS A 100 4.30 -3.09 0.23
CA HIS A 100 3.78 -4.43 -0.02
C HIS A 100 3.00 -4.47 -1.34
N VAL A 101 3.49 -5.26 -2.29
CA VAL A 101 2.87 -5.47 -3.60
C VAL A 101 2.01 -6.71 -3.59
N LEU A 102 0.79 -6.56 -4.09
CA LEU A 102 -0.21 -7.62 -4.21
C LEU A 102 -0.76 -7.62 -5.63
N VAL A 103 -0.42 -8.64 -6.43
CA VAL A 103 -0.98 -8.80 -7.77
C VAL A 103 -1.77 -10.10 -7.83
N LYS A 104 -3.09 -9.97 -7.95
CA LYS A 104 -4.01 -11.10 -8.15
C LYS A 104 -4.43 -11.16 -9.61
N GLU A 105 -3.87 -12.11 -10.35
CA GLU A 105 -4.34 -12.39 -11.70
C GLU A 105 -5.79 -12.89 -11.69
N ALA A 106 -6.48 -12.75 -12.82
CA ALA A 106 -7.82 -13.30 -12.97
C ALA A 106 -7.80 -14.81 -12.73
N GLN A 107 -8.87 -15.35 -12.12
CA GLN A 107 -9.02 -16.79 -11.85
C GLN A 107 -7.90 -17.38 -10.97
N THR A 108 -7.37 -16.62 -10.02
CA THR A 108 -6.44 -17.15 -9.00
C THR A 108 -7.07 -18.16 -8.06
N GLY A 109 -8.33 -17.96 -7.69
CA GLY A 109 -9.02 -18.78 -6.69
C GLY A 109 -8.48 -18.66 -5.26
N VAL A 110 -7.56 -17.71 -5.01
CA VAL A 110 -6.93 -17.51 -3.68
C VAL A 110 -7.58 -16.30 -2.99
N PRO A 111 -8.46 -16.49 -2.00
CA PRO A 111 -9.04 -15.38 -1.24
C PRO A 111 -7.98 -14.69 -0.37
N THR A 112 -8.20 -13.43 -0.03
CA THR A 112 -7.49 -12.81 1.10
C THR A 112 -8.33 -13.08 2.35
N PRO A 113 -7.83 -13.85 3.34
CA PRO A 113 -8.59 -14.13 4.56
C PRO A 113 -8.91 -12.86 5.34
N TRP A 114 -9.95 -12.91 6.16
CA TRP A 114 -10.24 -11.83 7.11
C TRP A 114 -9.11 -11.72 8.15
N HIS A 115 -8.58 -10.51 8.34
CA HIS A 115 -7.50 -10.23 9.29
C HIS A 115 -7.45 -8.76 9.70
N GLN A 116 -6.61 -8.46 10.70
CA GLN A 116 -6.10 -7.13 10.99
C GLN A 116 -4.58 -7.15 10.75
N ASP A 117 -4.02 -6.02 10.32
CA ASP A 117 -2.59 -5.94 9.99
C ASP A 117 -1.67 -5.91 11.22
N ALA A 118 -2.09 -5.23 12.29
CA ALA A 118 -1.25 -4.95 13.46
C ALA A 118 -0.56 -6.20 14.08
N PRO A 119 -1.22 -7.37 14.21
CA PRO A 119 -0.57 -8.58 14.72
C PRO A 119 0.61 -9.10 13.88
N TYR A 120 0.72 -8.68 12.62
CA TYR A 120 1.81 -9.10 11.72
C TYR A 120 3.02 -8.16 11.76
N TYR A 121 2.90 -7.00 12.40
CA TYR A 121 3.92 -5.96 12.37
C TYR A 121 4.89 -6.11 13.54
N CYS A 122 6.19 -6.01 13.26
CA CYS A 122 7.26 -6.02 14.26
C CYS A 122 7.58 -4.62 14.81
N VAL A 123 6.59 -3.71 14.78
CA VAL A 123 6.69 -2.34 15.28
C VAL A 123 5.55 -2.05 16.24
N ASP A 124 5.85 -1.26 17.27
CA ASP A 124 4.86 -0.69 18.16
C ASP A 124 4.70 0.80 17.85
N GLY A 125 3.47 1.29 17.86
CA GLY A 125 3.15 2.65 17.51
C GLY A 125 1.71 2.99 17.88
N PRO A 126 1.45 4.14 18.51
CA PRO A 126 0.10 4.53 18.90
C PRO A 126 -0.81 4.82 17.69
N LYS A 127 -0.22 5.03 16.51
CA LYS A 127 -0.92 5.35 15.26
C LYS A 127 -0.20 4.69 14.09
N THR A 128 -0.91 3.85 13.35
CA THR A 128 -0.43 3.19 12.14
C THR A 128 -1.53 3.22 11.09
N ILE A 129 -1.18 3.45 9.83
CA ILE A 129 -2.13 3.43 8.71
C ILE A 129 -1.50 2.74 7.51
N SER A 130 -2.31 2.00 6.77
CA SER A 130 -1.98 1.44 5.46
C SER A 130 -2.68 2.27 4.39
N LEU A 131 -1.93 2.78 3.41
CA LEU A 131 -2.50 3.38 2.20
C LEU A 131 -2.63 2.27 1.15
N TRP A 132 -3.86 1.82 0.90
CA TRP A 132 -4.13 0.80 -0.12
C TRP A 132 -4.42 1.47 -1.47
N ILE A 133 -3.56 1.22 -2.46
CA ILE A 133 -3.60 1.87 -3.78
C ILE A 133 -3.92 0.80 -4.84
N PRO A 134 -5.03 0.96 -5.61
CA PRO A 134 -5.46 0.00 -6.63
C PRO A 134 -4.62 0.01 -7.91
#